data_AF-A0A963PW86-F1
#
_entry.id   AF-A0A963PW86-F1
#
_cell.length_a   1.000
_cell.length_b   1.000
_cell.length_c   1.000
_cell.angle_alpha   90.00
_cell.angle_beta   90.00
_cell.angle_gamma   90.00
#
_symmetry.space_group_name_H-M   'P 1'
#
loop_
_entity.id
_entity.type
_entity.pdbx_description
1 polymer ?
#
loop_
_entity_poly.entity_id
_entity_poly.type
_entity_poly.pdbx_seq_one_letter_code
_entity_poly.pdbx_strand_id
1 'polypeptide(L)'
;RRIRNVVFLSSDYHCSAVAHLTAGGASGFSAWAVVAPPLHAPMRFANTQLHELLAEEQVQVPGYADVSIVLQRSWSGEGWLQCALQSGPQSAGWDLQLRFDLRDLDSGVRTSQQYDVALPVRAAP
;
A
#
# COMPACT_ATOMS: atom_id res chain seq x y z
N ARG A 1 -13.86 -12.59 -15.93
CA ARG A 1 -12.92 -11.44 -15.95
C ARG A 1 -12.05 -11.52 -14.69
N ARG A 2 -10.71 -11.58 -14.79
CA ARG A 2 -9.84 -11.52 -13.60
C ARG A 2 -9.64 -10.06 -13.21
N ILE A 3 -9.97 -9.72 -11.97
CA ILE A 3 -9.61 -8.43 -11.38
C ILE A 3 -8.10 -8.50 -11.06
N ARG A 4 -7.33 -7.48 -11.47
CA ARG A 4 -5.88 -7.37 -11.23
C ARG A 4 -5.54 -5.92 -10.94
N ASN A 5 -4.44 -5.68 -10.23
CA ASN A 5 -3.96 -4.34 -9.89
C ASN A 5 -5.00 -3.57 -9.06
N VAL A 6 -5.65 -4.25 -8.11
CA VAL A 6 -6.56 -3.61 -7.16
C VAL A 6 -5.72 -2.80 -6.19
N VAL A 7 -6.08 -1.54 -5.98
CA VAL A 7 -5.46 -0.68 -4.98
C VAL A 7 -6.47 -0.41 -3.89
N PHE A 8 -6.18 -0.86 -2.68
CA PHE A 8 -6.96 -0.50 -1.49
C PHE A 8 -6.34 0.73 -0.84
N LEU A 9 -7.14 1.78 -0.66
CA LEU A 9 -6.74 2.99 0.05
C LEU A 9 -7.44 3.03 1.40
N SER A 10 -6.68 2.98 2.48
CA SER A 10 -7.20 3.09 3.84
C SER A 10 -6.54 4.26 4.56
N SER A 11 -7.29 4.94 5.42
CA SER A 11 -6.81 6.05 6.25
C SER A 11 -7.41 5.94 7.65
N ASP A 12 -6.70 5.30 8.58
CA ASP A 12 -6.97 5.40 10.04
C ASP A 12 -5.86 4.79 10.91
N TYR A 13 -4.60 4.89 10.49
CA TYR A 13 -3.46 4.29 11.22
C TYR A 13 -2.35 5.33 11.43
N HIS A 14 -1.57 5.27 12.53
CA HIS A 14 -0.45 6.21 12.76
C HIS A 14 0.79 5.90 11.89
N CYS A 15 0.71 4.83 11.10
CA CYS A 15 1.68 4.51 10.08
C CYS A 15 1.02 4.48 8.71
N SER A 16 1.75 4.98 7.71
CA SER A 16 1.48 4.70 6.32
C SER A 16 2.24 3.45 5.90
N ALA A 17 1.69 2.72 4.95
CA ALA A 17 2.25 1.46 4.50
C ALA A 17 1.89 1.16 3.05
N VAL A 18 2.76 0.42 2.38
CA VAL A 18 2.49 -0.20 1.09
C VAL A 18 2.72 -1.69 1.25
N ALA A 19 1.72 -2.50 0.91
CA ALA A 19 1.79 -3.95 0.94
C ALA A 19 1.36 -4.55 -0.40
N HIS A 20 1.96 -5.68 -0.74
CA HIS A 20 1.61 -6.46 -1.92
C HIS A 20 0.81 -7.69 -1.50
N LEU A 21 -0.33 -7.90 -2.15
CA LEU A 21 -1.26 -8.98 -1.85
C LEU A 21 -1.30 -9.95 -3.02
N THR A 22 -1.18 -11.24 -2.72
CA THR A 22 -1.30 -12.32 -3.70
C THR A 22 -2.17 -13.44 -3.17
N ALA A 23 -2.98 -14.04 -4.05
CA ALA A 23 -3.78 -15.21 -3.70
C ALA A 23 -3.73 -16.25 -4.81
N GLY A 24 -3.45 -17.52 -4.43
CA GLY A 24 -3.70 -18.78 -5.15
C GLY A 24 -3.47 -18.90 -6.67
N GLY A 25 -2.40 -19.60 -7.06
CA GLY A 25 -2.31 -20.47 -8.26
C GLY A 25 -2.67 -19.90 -9.65
N ALA A 26 -2.94 -20.78 -10.63
CA ALA A 26 -3.08 -20.43 -12.05
C ALA A 26 -4.15 -19.37 -12.36
N SER A 27 -5.13 -19.15 -11.47
CA SER A 27 -6.20 -18.15 -11.55
C SER A 27 -6.05 -16.92 -10.66
N GLY A 28 -4.97 -16.83 -9.90
CA GLY A 28 -4.76 -15.86 -8.84
C GLY A 28 -4.85 -14.38 -9.22
N PHE A 29 -4.95 -13.55 -8.18
CA PHE A 29 -4.88 -12.10 -8.29
C PHE A 29 -3.60 -11.57 -7.64
N SER A 30 -3.21 -10.39 -8.10
CA SER A 30 -2.13 -9.56 -7.57
C SER A 30 -2.71 -8.17 -7.36
N ALA A 31 -2.53 -7.64 -6.15
CA ALA A 31 -3.11 -6.38 -5.72
C ALA A 31 -2.13 -5.65 -4.78
N TRP A 32 -2.35 -4.35 -4.61
CA TRP A 32 -1.57 -3.50 -3.72
C TRP A 32 -2.49 -2.88 -2.67
N ALA A 33 -2.06 -2.85 -1.42
CA ALA A 33 -2.71 -2.07 -0.39
C ALA A 33 -1.82 -0.88 -0.06
N VAL A 34 -2.41 0.31 -0.03
CA VAL A 34 -1.75 1.56 0.26
C VAL A 34 -2.49 2.23 1.41
N VAL A 35 -1.84 2.34 2.55
CA VAL A 35 -2.37 3.00 3.73
C VAL A 35 -1.83 4.42 3.75
N ALA A 36 -2.73 5.39 3.61
CA ALA A 36 -2.39 6.80 3.69
C ALA A 36 -2.09 7.20 5.14
N PRO A 37 -1.17 8.15 5.36
CA PRO A 37 -0.94 8.69 6.70
C PRO A 37 -2.18 9.49 7.14
N PRO A 38 -2.42 9.60 8.45
CA PRO A 38 -3.57 10.33 8.97
C PRO A 38 -3.26 11.83 8.96
N LEU A 39 -4.22 12.67 8.58
CA LEU A 39 -4.02 14.13 8.54
C LEU A 39 -3.92 14.75 9.95
N HIS A 40 -4.58 14.12 10.92
CA HIS A 40 -4.55 14.48 12.33
C HIS A 40 -5.08 13.30 13.15
N ALA A 41 -4.24 12.67 13.96
CA ALA A 41 -4.63 11.48 14.71
C ALA A 41 -4.59 11.75 16.24
N PRO A 42 -5.72 12.17 16.83
CA PRO A 42 -5.77 12.71 18.20
C PRO A 42 -5.52 11.65 19.30
N MET A 43 -5.51 10.36 18.98
CA MET A 43 -5.26 9.26 19.93
C MET A 43 -4.08 8.39 19.49
N ARG A 44 -2.85 8.90 19.69
CA ARG A 44 -1.57 8.24 19.34
C ARG A 44 -1.44 6.80 19.85
N PHE A 45 -1.88 6.56 21.07
CA PHE A 45 -1.77 5.27 21.74
C PHE A 45 -2.79 4.22 21.24
N ALA A 46 -3.82 4.65 20.49
CA ALA A 46 -4.91 3.78 20.09
C ALA A 46 -4.79 3.23 18.67
N ASN A 47 -3.82 3.70 17.87
CA ASN A 47 -3.64 3.19 16.50
C ASN A 47 -2.30 2.47 16.34
N THR A 48 -2.24 1.64 15.31
CA THR A 48 -1.10 0.81 14.96
C THR A 48 0.19 1.62 14.78
N GLN A 49 1.24 1.16 15.42
CA GLN A 49 2.61 1.68 15.32
C GLN A 49 3.42 0.86 14.30
N LEU A 50 4.50 1.45 13.79
CA LEU A 50 5.35 0.81 12.79
C LEU A 50 5.87 -0.57 13.20
N HIS A 51 6.24 -0.74 14.47
CA HIS A 51 6.82 -1.99 14.97
C HIS A 51 5.79 -3.11 15.14
N GLU A 52 4.50 -2.78 15.08
CA GLU A 52 3.39 -3.75 15.16
C GLU A 52 3.03 -4.31 13.78
N LEU A 53 3.58 -3.74 12.70
CA LEU A 53 3.35 -4.23 11.35
C LEU A 53 4.13 -5.52 11.11
N LEU A 54 3.41 -6.54 10.65
CA LEU A 54 4.01 -7.80 10.21
C LEU A 54 4.67 -7.61 8.85
N ALA A 55 5.88 -8.16 8.68
CA ALA A 55 6.58 -8.16 7.39
C ALA A 55 5.85 -9.05 6.36
N GLU A 56 5.26 -10.14 6.85
CA GLU A 56 4.46 -11.08 6.07
C GLU A 56 3.29 -11.56 6.93
N GLU A 57 2.12 -11.65 6.33
CA GLU A 57 0.91 -12.19 6.94
C GLU A 57 0.19 -13.10 5.93
N GLN A 58 -0.41 -14.18 6.41
CA GLN A 58 -1.32 -15.00 5.62
C GLN A 58 -2.72 -14.92 6.22
N VAL A 59 -3.68 -14.51 5.40
CA VAL A 59 -5.08 -14.38 5.79
C VAL A 59 -5.90 -15.45 5.08
N GLN A 60 -6.58 -16.28 5.86
CA GLN A 60 -7.59 -17.19 5.34
C GLN A 60 -8.87 -16.43 5.08
N VAL A 61 -9.28 -16.36 3.81
CA VAL A 61 -10.53 -15.73 3.42
C VAL A 61 -11.52 -16.84 3.06
N PRO A 62 -12.60 -17.06 3.85
CA PRO A 62 -13.55 -18.13 3.59
C PRO A 62 -14.11 -18.07 2.16
N GLY A 63 -14.04 -19.19 1.44
CA GLY A 63 -14.48 -19.29 0.05
C GLY A 63 -13.48 -18.79 -1.00
N TYR A 64 -12.28 -18.35 -0.58
CA TYR A 64 -11.18 -17.95 -1.45
C TYR A 64 -9.90 -18.71 -1.10
N ALA A 65 -8.90 -18.65 -1.98
CA ALA A 65 -7.56 -19.13 -1.66
C ALA A 65 -6.91 -18.22 -0.60
N ASP A 66 -5.98 -18.78 0.18
CA ASP A 66 -5.19 -18.03 1.15
C ASP A 66 -4.51 -16.82 0.50
N VAL A 67 -4.60 -15.68 1.18
CA VAL A 67 -4.03 -14.41 0.73
C VAL A 67 -2.73 -14.17 1.49
N SER A 68 -1.61 -14.13 0.76
CA SER A 68 -0.33 -13.67 1.29
C SER A 68 -0.24 -12.16 1.14
N ILE A 69 0.07 -11.49 2.24
CA ILE A 69 0.28 -10.04 2.35
C ILE A 69 1.74 -9.83 2.72
N VAL A 70 2.48 -9.14 1.87
CA VAL A 70 3.90 -8.83 2.11
C VAL A 70 4.07 -7.33 2.20
N LEU A 71 4.50 -6.85 3.37
CA LEU A 71 4.81 -5.44 3.59
C LEU A 71 6.01 -5.05 2.73
N GLN A 72 5.84 -4.02 1.91
CA GLN A 72 6.89 -3.52 1.03
C GLN A 72 7.65 -2.38 1.70
N ARG A 73 6.91 -1.40 2.21
CA ARG A 73 7.43 -0.23 2.92
C ARG A 73 6.42 0.29 3.92
N SER A 74 6.90 0.98 4.95
CA SER A 74 6.08 1.69 5.92
C SER A 74 6.82 2.89 6.48
N TRP A 75 6.07 3.89 6.91
CA TRP A 75 6.60 5.11 7.52
C TRP A 75 5.70 5.59 8.67
N SER A 76 6.30 6.26 9.65
CA SER A 76 5.61 6.88 10.77
C SER A 76 5.36 8.35 10.49
N GLY A 77 4.31 8.88 11.11
CA GLY A 77 4.00 10.31 11.09
C GLY A 77 2.61 10.60 10.58
N GLU A 78 2.20 11.85 10.77
CA GLU A 78 0.94 12.40 10.25
C GLU A 78 1.17 13.13 8.93
N GLY A 79 0.15 13.22 8.08
CA GLY A 79 0.25 13.98 6.85
C GLY A 79 -0.74 13.53 5.80
N TRP A 80 -0.31 13.49 4.55
CA TRP A 80 -1.16 13.08 3.43
C TRP A 80 -0.38 12.27 2.40
N LEU A 81 -1.15 11.57 1.56
CA LEU A 81 -0.66 10.83 0.41
C LEU A 81 -1.13 11.54 -0.86
N GLN A 82 -0.20 11.80 -1.77
CA GLN A 82 -0.48 12.16 -3.15
C GLN A 82 -0.29 10.94 -4.03
N CYS A 83 -1.28 10.66 -4.89
CA CYS A 83 -1.23 9.55 -5.84
C CYS A 83 -1.31 10.10 -7.27
N ALA A 84 -0.40 9.66 -8.13
CA ALA A 84 -0.47 9.95 -9.56
C ALA A 84 -0.34 8.65 -10.35
N LEU A 85 -1.32 8.38 -11.22
CA LEU A 85 -1.26 7.28 -12.17
C LEU A 85 -0.69 7.80 -13.49
N GLN A 86 0.41 7.20 -13.94
CA GLN A 86 1.08 7.56 -15.18
C GLN A 86 1.08 6.36 -16.13
N SER A 87 0.95 6.61 -17.43
CA SER A 87 1.15 5.57 -18.43
C SER A 87 2.63 5.17 -18.42
N GLY A 88 2.91 3.88 -18.20
CA GLY A 88 4.26 3.36 -18.36
C GLY A 88 4.71 3.44 -19.82
N PRO A 89 6.02 3.25 -20.11
CA PRO A 89 6.51 3.20 -21.48
C PRO A 89 5.72 2.18 -22.32
N GLN A 90 5.42 2.54 -23.57
CA GLN A 90 4.52 1.86 -24.51
C GLN A 90 4.36 0.34 -24.27
N SER A 91 3.12 -0.09 -23.98
CA SER A 91 2.69 -1.49 -23.74
C SER A 91 3.07 -2.14 -22.39
N ALA A 92 3.81 -1.48 -21.51
CA ALA A 92 4.28 -2.09 -20.25
C ALA A 92 3.25 -2.09 -19.11
N GLY A 93 2.36 -1.10 -19.05
CA GLY A 93 1.38 -0.96 -17.99
C GLY A 93 1.15 0.47 -17.52
N TRP A 94 0.73 0.60 -16.26
CA TRP A 94 0.66 1.88 -15.56
C TRP A 94 1.67 1.90 -14.43
N ASP A 95 2.18 3.08 -14.10
CA ASP A 95 2.96 3.32 -12.90
C ASP A 95 2.15 4.17 -11.95
N LEU A 96 1.93 3.66 -10.73
CA LEU A 96 1.30 4.39 -9.65
C LEU A 96 2.40 4.99 -8.77
N GLN A 97 2.58 6.30 -8.89
CA GLN A 97 3.49 7.07 -8.02
C GLN A 97 2.76 7.45 -6.75
N LEU A 98 3.34 7.05 -5.61
CA LEU A 98 2.84 7.36 -4.28
C LEU A 98 3.83 8.30 -3.60
N ARG A 99 3.38 9.48 -3.19
CA ARG A 99 4.18 10.43 -2.42
C ARG A 99 3.53 10.65 -1.05
N PHE A 100 4.24 10.21 -0.02
CA PHE A 100 3.88 10.37 1.37
C PHE A 100 4.56 11.62 1.91
N ASP A 101 3.79 12.68 2.16
CA ASP A 101 4.28 13.86 2.85
C ASP A 101 3.95 13.71 4.33
N LEU A 102 4.98 13.56 5.15
CA LEU A 102 4.89 13.14 6.54
C LEU A 102 5.49 14.19 7.45
N ARG A 103 4.87 14.37 8.62
CA ARG A 103 5.38 15.12 9.74
C ARG A 103 5.63 14.14 10.88
N ASP A 104 6.88 14.08 11.32
CA ASP A 104 7.25 13.33 12.50
C ASP A 104 6.60 13.93 13.74
N LEU A 105 6.03 13.07 14.58
CA LEU A 105 5.15 13.47 15.67
C LEU A 105 5.90 13.92 16.93
N ASP A 106 7.18 13.57 17.04
CA ASP A 106 8.03 13.86 18.20
C ASP A 106 8.94 15.06 17.91
N SER A 107 9.63 15.05 16.77
CA SER A 107 10.53 16.12 16.33
C SER A 107 9.84 17.23 15.56
N GLY A 108 8.64 16.98 15.01
CA GLY A 108 7.92 17.93 14.16
C GLY A 108 8.52 18.09 12.75
N VAL A 109 9.61 17.37 12.44
CA VAL A 109 10.31 17.44 11.14
C VAL A 109 9.39 16.92 10.03
N ARG A 110 9.41 17.59 8.88
CA ARG A 110 8.66 17.18 7.70
C ARG A 110 9.56 16.47 6.71
N THR A 111 9.08 15.37 6.15
CA THR A 111 9.77 14.59 5.12
C THR A 111 8.80 14.21 3.99
N SER A 112 9.34 13.97 2.81
CA SER A 112 8.59 13.41 1.69
C SER A 112 9.23 12.09 1.29
N GLN A 113 8.42 11.04 1.17
CA GLN A 113 8.84 9.71 0.77
C GLN A 113 8.11 9.33 -0.51
N GLN A 114 8.84 8.87 -1.52
CA GLN A 114 8.25 8.39 -2.78
C GLN A 114 8.37 6.87 -2.85
N TYR A 115 7.29 6.24 -3.34
CA TYR A 115 7.27 4.82 -3.64
C TYR A 115 6.46 4.58 -4.92
N ASP A 116 7.10 3.95 -5.91
CA ASP A 116 6.50 3.72 -7.21
C ASP A 116 6.07 2.26 -7.33
N VAL A 117 4.83 2.07 -7.76
CA VAL A 117 4.22 0.75 -7.95
C VAL A 117 4.01 0.52 -9.44
N ALA A 118 4.68 -0.51 -9.98
CA ALA A 118 4.42 -0.97 -11.34
C ALA A 118 3.11 -1.79 -11.38
N LEU A 119 2.19 -1.37 -12.24
CA LEU A 119 0.89 -2.01 -12.49
C LEU A 119 0.87 -2.56 -13.93
N PRO A 120 1.43 -3.76 -14.16
CA PRO A 120 1.59 -4.29 -15.52
C PRO A 120 0.24 -4.49 -16.21
N VAL A 121 0.16 -4.10 -17.48
CA VAL A 121 -0.91 -4.53 -18.39
C VAL A 121 -0.51 -5.89 -18.95
N ARG A 122 -1.44 -6.84 -19.02
CA ARG A 122 -1.13 -8.18 -19.50
C ARG A 122 -0.51 -8.11 -20.91
N ALA A 123 0.55 -8.88 -21.16
CA ALA A 123 0.80 -9.35 -22.52
C ALA A 123 -0.47 -10.11 -22.97
N ALA A 124 -0.99 -9.80 -24.15
CA ALA A 124 -2.07 -10.57 -24.76
C ALA A 124 -1.64 -12.05 -24.85
N PRO A 125 -2.55 -13.01 -24.63
CA PRO A 125 -2.25 -14.42 -24.89
C PRO A 125 -1.87 -14.65 -26.35
#